data_AF-A0A7S1SNV0-F1
#
_entry.id   AF-A0A7S1SNV0-F1
#
_cell.length_a   1.000
_cell.length_b   1.000
_cell.length_c   1.000
_cell.angle_alpha   90.00
_cell.angle_beta   90.00
_cell.angle_gamma   90.00
#
_symmetry.space_group_name_H-M   'P 1'
#
loop_
_entity.id
_entity.type
_entity.pdbx_description
1 polymer ?
#
loop_
_entity_poly.entity_id
_entity_poly.type
_entity_poly.pdbx_seq_one_letter_code
_entity_poly.pdbx_strand_id
1 'polypeptide(L)'
;MLAIENFHYTASMLELGKNPTLEEFASAGERYCATDWATLKTKYRDRKTEVELLKYCFSAAYIVTFLSFGLGVEPGERRLQFSNAVAAPAGPPVDIDWAMGHVVVSAAELGPGPLVAQPRLRARLELMVAATIALMSLAIIWKQVRNRRAPLLVVSFCRGTSSGRGSRAFYDVEKGGYRYIS
;
A
#
# COMPACT_ATOMS: atom_id res chain seq x y z
N MET A 1 -30.31 -5.76 4.17
CA MET A 1 -30.11 -4.30 4.33
C MET A 1 -28.88 -4.10 5.20
N LEU A 2 -28.11 -3.03 5.00
CA LEU A 2 -26.87 -2.78 5.73
C LEU A 2 -26.96 -1.42 6.45
N ALA A 3 -26.71 -1.44 7.75
CA ALA A 3 -26.67 -0.28 8.63
C ALA A 3 -25.21 -0.02 9.03
N ILE A 4 -24.68 1.10 8.54
CA ILE A 4 -23.28 1.51 8.70
C ILE A 4 -23.15 2.65 9.72
N GLU A 5 -21.93 3.06 10.01
CA GLU A 5 -21.58 4.21 10.84
C GLU A 5 -22.18 4.13 12.26
N ASN A 6 -22.91 5.16 12.68
CA ASN A 6 -23.48 5.29 14.01
C ASN A 6 -24.39 4.10 14.37
N PHE A 7 -25.03 3.46 13.39
CA PHE A 7 -25.80 2.24 13.62
C PHE A 7 -24.89 1.10 14.11
N HIS A 8 -23.81 0.83 13.39
CA HIS A 8 -22.84 -0.21 13.73
C HIS A 8 -22.10 0.08 15.04
N TYR A 9 -21.64 1.32 15.26
CA TYR A 9 -20.93 1.68 16.47
C TYR A 9 -21.82 1.59 17.72
N THR A 10 -23.09 1.99 17.61
CA THR A 10 -24.04 1.86 18.72
C THR A 10 -24.36 0.39 19.00
N ALA A 11 -24.64 -0.41 17.97
CA ALA A 11 -24.86 -1.85 18.13
C ALA A 11 -23.66 -2.53 18.83
N SER A 12 -22.44 -2.21 18.37
CA SER A 12 -21.21 -2.75 18.92
C SER A 12 -20.98 -2.33 20.38
N MET A 13 -21.31 -1.08 20.72
CA MET A 13 -21.21 -0.57 22.09
C MET A 13 -22.17 -1.29 23.05
N LEU A 14 -23.37 -1.60 22.56
CA LEU A 14 -24.38 -2.39 23.26
C LEU A 14 -24.07 -3.89 23.27
N GLU A 15 -22.90 -4.30 22.76
CA GLU A 15 -22.42 -5.68 22.72
C GLU A 15 -23.37 -6.60 21.93
N LEU A 16 -24.05 -6.04 20.91
CA LEU A 16 -24.90 -6.78 19.98
C LEU A 16 -24.10 -7.42 18.85
N GLY A 17 -24.61 -8.53 18.33
CA GLY A 17 -24.04 -9.19 17.14
C GLY A 17 -24.25 -8.40 15.85
N LYS A 18 -23.93 -9.01 14.70
CA LYS A 18 -24.11 -8.38 13.38
C LYS A 18 -25.56 -8.26 12.93
N ASN A 19 -26.46 -9.11 13.44
CA ASN A 19 -27.84 -9.24 12.99
C ASN A 19 -28.83 -9.27 14.17
N PRO A 20 -28.78 -8.29 15.09
CA PRO A 20 -29.74 -8.24 16.19
C PRO A 20 -31.14 -7.93 15.64
N THR A 21 -32.17 -8.47 16.28
CA THR A 21 -33.53 -7.99 16.07
C THR A 21 -33.71 -6.60 16.68
N LEU A 22 -34.76 -5.86 16.30
CA LEU A 22 -35.05 -4.57 16.95
C LEU A 22 -35.44 -4.75 18.41
N GLU A 23 -36.06 -5.88 18.78
CA GLU A 23 -36.37 -6.23 20.17
C GLU A 23 -35.10 -6.43 21.00
N GLU A 24 -34.12 -7.17 20.47
CA GLU A 24 -32.80 -7.36 21.11
C GLU A 24 -32.08 -6.01 21.26
N PHE A 25 -32.17 -5.15 20.24
CA PHE A 25 -31.59 -3.81 20.27
C PHE A 25 -32.26 -2.93 21.33
N ALA A 26 -33.59 -2.88 21.36
CA ALA A 26 -34.36 -2.11 22.34
C ALA A 26 -34.04 -2.56 23.77
N SER A 27 -34.07 -3.87 24.03
CA SER A 27 -33.74 -4.42 25.35
C SER A 27 -32.30 -4.11 25.79
N ALA A 28 -31.33 -4.14 24.86
CA ALA A 28 -29.96 -3.73 25.18
C ALA A 28 -29.85 -2.22 25.45
N GLY A 29 -30.55 -1.39 24.67
CA GLY A 29 -30.63 0.05 24.88
C GLY A 29 -31.24 0.43 26.22
N GLU A 30 -32.37 -0.19 26.59
CA GLU A 30 -33.04 0.01 27.87
C GLU A 30 -32.13 -0.35 29.05
N ARG A 31 -31.46 -1.51 28.99
CA ARG A 31 -30.49 -1.91 30.01
C ARG A 31 -29.34 -0.92 30.13
N TYR A 32 -28.81 -0.43 29.01
CA TYR A 32 -27.77 0.59 29.01
C TYR A 32 -28.25 1.90 29.66
N CYS A 33 -29.42 2.39 29.26
CA CYS A 33 -30.02 3.61 29.79
C CYS A 33 -30.37 3.53 31.28
N ALA A 34 -30.75 2.34 31.77
CA ALA A 34 -31.08 2.11 33.18
C ALA A 34 -29.85 1.90 34.07
N THR A 35 -28.64 1.78 33.50
CA THR A 35 -27.42 1.57 34.28
C THR A 35 -26.91 2.88 34.87
N ASP A 36 -26.58 2.88 36.16
CA ASP A 36 -26.01 4.05 36.84
C ASP A 36 -24.76 4.58 36.15
N TRP A 37 -24.63 5.91 36.10
CA TRP A 37 -23.50 6.57 35.45
C TRP A 37 -22.14 6.10 35.97
N ALA A 38 -21.97 5.96 37.29
CA ALA A 38 -20.72 5.48 37.89
C ALA A 38 -20.34 4.07 37.41
N THR A 39 -21.34 3.20 37.24
CA THR A 39 -21.16 1.84 36.73
C THR A 39 -20.75 1.87 35.25
N LEU A 40 -21.41 2.69 34.43
CA LEU A 40 -21.04 2.85 33.01
C LEU A 40 -19.60 3.33 32.85
N LYS A 41 -19.20 4.35 33.61
CA LYS A 41 -17.84 4.87 33.59
C LYS A 41 -16.80 3.83 33.97
N THR A 42 -17.12 3.01 34.96
CA THR A 42 -16.23 1.93 35.40
C THR A 42 -16.14 0.82 34.34
N LYS A 43 -17.26 0.40 33.75
CA LYS A 43 -17.31 -0.67 32.72
C LYS A 43 -16.55 -0.30 31.43
N TYR A 44 -16.52 0.98 31.06
CA TYR A 44 -15.98 1.43 29.77
C TYR A 44 -14.77 2.36 29.87
N ARG A 45 -14.18 2.52 31.07
CA ARG A 45 -13.06 3.43 31.36
C ARG A 45 -11.91 3.37 30.35
N ASP A 46 -11.53 2.16 29.92
CA ASP A 46 -10.37 1.96 29.06
C ASP A 46 -10.70 2.02 27.56
N ARG A 47 -11.98 2.10 27.20
CA ARG A 47 -12.47 1.98 25.82
C ARG A 47 -13.14 3.25 25.31
N LYS A 48 -13.69 4.08 26.21
CA LYS A 48 -14.53 5.23 25.87
C LYS A 48 -14.32 6.39 26.83
N THR A 49 -14.36 7.59 26.27
CA THR A 49 -14.45 8.83 27.04
C THR A 49 -15.84 9.01 27.63
N GLU A 50 -15.97 9.77 28.72
CA GLU A 50 -17.28 10.10 29.31
C GLU A 50 -18.20 10.76 28.28
N VAL A 51 -17.68 11.66 27.44
CA VAL A 51 -18.45 12.33 26.38
C VAL A 51 -19.00 11.33 25.35
N GLU A 52 -18.24 10.30 24.99
CA GLU A 52 -18.74 9.24 24.11
C GLU A 52 -19.83 8.39 24.77
N LEU A 53 -19.78 8.19 26.09
CA LEU A 53 -20.78 7.36 26.78
C LEU A 53 -22.16 8.02 26.84
N LEU A 54 -22.21 9.36 26.93
CA LEU A 54 -23.45 10.13 27.06
C LEU A 54 -24.38 9.96 25.85
N LYS A 55 -23.83 9.75 24.64
CA LYS A 55 -24.66 9.66 23.42
C LYS A 55 -25.39 8.33 23.26
N TYR A 56 -24.89 7.22 23.82
CA TYR A 56 -25.39 5.90 23.43
C TYR A 56 -26.81 5.58 23.88
N CYS A 57 -27.30 6.13 25.00
CA CYS A 57 -28.70 5.96 25.39
C CYS A 57 -29.64 6.61 24.37
N PHE A 58 -29.35 7.86 23.99
CA PHE A 58 -30.10 8.55 22.94
C PHE A 58 -29.96 7.84 21.58
N SER A 59 -28.75 7.46 21.19
CA SER A 59 -28.51 6.75 19.94
C SER A 59 -29.29 5.44 19.86
N ALA A 60 -29.37 4.68 20.96
CA ALA A 60 -30.11 3.43 20.98
C ALA A 60 -31.61 3.65 20.75
N ALA A 61 -32.21 4.59 21.50
CA ALA A 61 -33.62 4.95 21.33
C ALA A 61 -33.92 5.50 19.93
N TYR A 62 -33.03 6.36 19.41
CA TYR A 62 -33.14 6.91 18.06
C TYR A 62 -33.08 5.81 17.00
N ILE A 63 -32.10 4.90 17.06
CA ILE A 63 -31.94 3.82 16.09
C ILE A 63 -33.17 2.92 16.08
N VAL A 64 -33.65 2.49 17.24
CA VAL A 64 -34.85 1.64 17.33
C VAL A 64 -36.05 2.35 16.72
N THR A 65 -36.30 3.60 17.11
CA THR A 65 -37.44 4.40 16.63
C THR A 65 -37.36 4.70 15.14
N PHE A 66 -36.17 5.06 14.65
CA PHE A 66 -35.95 5.37 13.24
C PHE A 66 -36.12 4.14 12.36
N LEU A 67 -35.59 2.99 12.78
CA LEU A 67 -35.74 1.75 12.01
C LEU A 67 -37.19 1.26 12.03
N SER A 68 -37.87 1.29 13.18
CA SER A 68 -39.26 0.82 13.26
C SER A 68 -40.24 1.80 12.60
N PHE A 69 -40.33 3.03 13.07
CA PHE A 69 -41.34 3.99 12.61
C PHE A 69 -40.92 4.75 11.36
N GLY A 70 -39.62 5.03 11.20
CA GLY A 70 -39.11 5.76 10.04
C GLY A 70 -39.00 4.88 8.79
N LEU A 71 -38.53 3.64 8.95
CA LEU A 71 -38.25 2.72 7.83
C LEU A 71 -39.15 1.48 7.78
N GLY A 72 -40.03 1.28 8.76
CA GLY A 72 -40.96 0.15 8.77
C GLY A 72 -40.28 -1.20 8.98
N VAL A 73 -39.15 -1.25 9.69
CA VAL A 73 -38.46 -2.50 10.00
C VAL A 73 -39.24 -3.26 11.08
N GLU A 74 -39.61 -4.51 10.78
CA GLU A 74 -40.34 -5.37 11.70
C GLU A 74 -39.51 -5.71 12.95
N PRO A 75 -40.13 -5.84 14.14
CA PRO A 75 -39.43 -6.11 15.39
C PRO A 75 -38.48 -7.31 15.35
N GLY A 76 -38.90 -8.40 14.69
CA GLY A 76 -38.15 -9.66 14.55
C GLY A 76 -37.28 -9.78 13.29
N GLU A 77 -37.11 -8.71 12.51
CA GLU A 77 -36.30 -8.73 11.29
C GLU A 77 -34.81 -9.01 11.60
N ARG A 78 -34.21 -9.97 10.89
CA ARG A 78 -32.79 -10.36 11.05
C ARG A 78 -31.94 -10.13 9.80
N ARG A 79 -32.53 -9.74 8.67
CA ARG A 79 -31.83 -9.43 7.42
C ARG A 79 -31.12 -8.07 7.43
N LEU A 80 -31.38 -7.24 8.44
CA LEU A 80 -30.64 -6.01 8.69
C LEU A 80 -29.30 -6.35 9.35
N GLN A 81 -28.21 -5.98 8.68
CA GLN A 81 -26.85 -6.18 9.18
C GLN A 81 -26.29 -4.86 9.71
N PHE A 82 -25.66 -4.88 10.88
CA PHE A 82 -24.97 -3.74 11.48
C PHE A 82 -23.46 -3.94 11.33
N SER A 83 -22.86 -3.38 10.28
CA SER A 83 -21.43 -3.59 9.96
C SER A 83 -20.88 -2.40 9.17
N ASN A 84 -19.64 -1.99 9.48
CA ASN A 84 -18.90 -0.99 8.69
C ASN A 84 -17.98 -1.62 7.65
N ALA A 85 -17.99 -2.95 7.50
CA ALA A 85 -17.16 -3.64 6.54
C ALA A 85 -17.94 -4.70 5.75
N VAL A 86 -17.50 -4.93 4.51
CA VAL A 86 -17.93 -6.05 3.67
C VAL A 86 -16.79 -7.04 3.44
N ALA A 87 -17.13 -8.30 3.19
CA ALA A 87 -16.15 -9.31 2.83
C ALA A 87 -15.57 -9.01 1.43
N ALA A 88 -14.25 -9.15 1.29
CA ALA A 88 -13.57 -9.08 0.00
C ALA A 88 -13.39 -10.48 -0.61
N PRO A 89 -13.44 -10.62 -1.96
CA PRO A 89 -13.19 -11.90 -2.63
C PRO A 89 -11.79 -12.46 -2.38
N ALA A 90 -10.81 -11.57 -2.19
CA ALA A 90 -9.45 -11.90 -1.81
C ALA A 90 -8.93 -10.80 -0.88
N GLY A 91 -8.35 -11.20 0.25
CA GLY A 91 -7.79 -10.28 1.24
C GLY A 91 -8.69 -9.97 2.43
N PRO A 92 -8.32 -8.98 3.26
CA PRO A 92 -9.08 -8.59 4.45
C PRO A 92 -10.43 -7.94 4.08
N PRO A 93 -11.39 -7.86 5.02
CA PRO A 93 -12.60 -7.08 4.85
C PRO A 93 -12.31 -5.63 4.47
N VAL A 94 -13.18 -5.03 3.68
CA VAL A 94 -13.05 -3.64 3.21
C VAL A 94 -14.07 -2.79 3.94
N ASP A 95 -13.59 -1.69 4.53
CA ASP A 95 -14.42 -0.71 5.21
C ASP A 95 -15.30 0.05 4.21
N ILE A 96 -16.48 0.45 4.68
CA ILE A 96 -17.52 1.10 3.88
C ILE A 96 -17.57 2.56 4.27
N ASP A 97 -17.23 3.42 3.33
CA ASP A 97 -17.36 4.87 3.48
C ASP A 97 -17.93 5.46 2.18
N TRP A 98 -18.81 6.45 2.30
CA TRP A 98 -19.35 7.16 1.15
C TRP A 98 -18.26 7.90 0.36
N ALA A 99 -17.17 8.31 1.03
CA ALA A 99 -16.02 8.96 0.41
C ALA A 99 -15.36 8.04 -0.63
N MET A 100 -15.32 6.72 -0.40
CA MET A 100 -14.82 5.77 -1.39
C MET A 100 -15.71 5.75 -2.64
N GLY A 101 -17.03 5.81 -2.47
CA GLY A 101 -17.97 5.92 -3.58
C GLY A 101 -17.70 7.17 -4.43
N HIS A 102 -17.45 8.31 -3.77
CA HIS A 102 -17.09 9.54 -4.46
C HIS A 102 -15.78 9.39 -5.25
N VAL A 103 -14.73 8.80 -4.66
CA VAL A 103 -13.45 8.56 -5.35
C VAL A 103 -13.63 7.67 -6.58
N VAL A 104 -14.44 6.62 -6.50
CA VAL A 104 -14.71 5.74 -7.64
C VAL A 104 -15.41 6.49 -8.76
N VAL A 105 -16.43 7.31 -8.44
CA VAL A 105 -17.13 8.13 -9.43
C VAL A 105 -16.17 9.14 -10.06
N SER A 106 -15.40 9.87 -9.25
CA SER A 106 -14.42 10.83 -9.75
C SER A 106 -13.36 10.16 -10.63
N ALA A 107 -12.87 8.98 -10.25
CA ALA A 107 -11.91 8.22 -11.05
C ALA A 107 -12.52 7.73 -12.38
N ALA A 108 -13.79 7.35 -12.38
CA ALA A 108 -14.51 6.96 -13.59
C ALA A 108 -14.72 8.15 -14.55
N GLU A 109 -15.03 9.34 -14.01
CA GLU A 109 -15.20 10.58 -14.78
C GLU A 109 -13.89 11.08 -15.41
N LEU A 110 -12.77 10.91 -14.71
CA LEU A 110 -11.44 11.21 -15.25
C LEU A 110 -11.04 10.28 -16.42
N GLY A 111 -11.80 9.20 -16.64
CA GLY A 111 -11.54 8.19 -17.64
C GLY A 111 -10.29 7.36 -17.34
N PRO A 112 -9.99 6.35 -18.18
CA PRO A 112 -8.73 5.63 -18.08
C PRO A 112 -7.57 6.62 -18.25
N GLY A 113 -6.65 6.66 -17.27
CA GLY A 113 -5.44 7.47 -17.37
C GLY A 113 -4.67 7.18 -18.68
N PRO A 114 -3.81 8.10 -19.15
CA PRO A 114 -3.18 8.03 -20.47
C PRO A 114 -2.45 6.70 -20.75
N LEU A 115 -1.97 6.01 -19.70
CA LEU A 115 -1.31 4.71 -19.79
C LEU A 115 -2.27 3.54 -20.10
N VAL A 116 -3.53 3.62 -19.67
CA VAL A 116 -4.57 2.63 -19.96
C VAL A 116 -5.26 2.94 -21.29
N ALA A 117 -5.40 4.23 -21.63
CA ALA A 117 -6.03 4.68 -22.87
C ALA A 117 -5.17 4.49 -24.14
N GLN A 118 -3.85 4.28 -24.03
CA GLN A 118 -2.95 4.24 -25.20
C GLN A 118 -2.00 3.03 -25.24
N PRO A 119 -2.44 1.86 -25.75
CA PRO A 119 -1.58 0.69 -25.91
C PRO A 119 -0.38 0.94 -26.85
N ARG A 120 -0.52 1.85 -27.81
CA ARG A 120 0.55 2.24 -28.73
C ARG A 120 1.67 3.04 -28.05
N LEU A 121 1.35 3.90 -27.08
CA LEU A 121 2.35 4.68 -26.34
C LEU A 121 3.13 3.78 -25.38
N ARG A 122 2.44 2.85 -24.72
CA ARG A 122 3.07 1.83 -23.86
C ARG A 122 4.04 0.96 -24.66
N ALA A 123 3.61 0.39 -25.79
CA ALA A 123 4.48 -0.42 -26.65
C ALA A 123 5.70 0.37 -27.19
N ARG A 124 5.51 1.65 -27.53
CA ARG A 124 6.62 2.54 -27.93
C ARG A 124 7.59 2.80 -26.78
N LEU A 125 7.10 3.03 -25.57
CA LEU A 125 7.94 3.24 -24.40
C LEU A 125 8.77 1.99 -24.07
N GLU A 126 8.14 0.82 -24.06
CA GLU A 126 8.83 -0.47 -23.86
C GLU A 126 9.91 -0.71 -24.92
N LEU A 127 9.60 -0.42 -26.19
CA LEU A 127 10.57 -0.54 -27.28
C LEU A 127 11.75 0.44 -27.13
N MET A 128 11.48 1.68 -26.71
CA MET A 128 12.52 2.69 -26.46
C MET A 128 13.42 2.29 -25.28
N VAL A 129 12.84 1.73 -24.21
CA VAL A 129 13.61 1.20 -23.07
C VAL A 129 14.46 0.01 -23.50
N ALA A 130 13.91 -0.94 -24.25
CA ALA A 130 14.66 -2.08 -24.77
C ALA A 130 15.81 -1.65 -25.69
N ALA A 131 15.57 -0.66 -26.56
CA ALA A 131 16.60 -0.11 -27.46
C ALA A 131 17.72 0.58 -26.70
N THR A 132 17.41 1.36 -25.65
CA THR A 132 18.45 2.02 -24.84
C THR A 132 19.28 1.00 -24.06
N ILE A 133 18.67 -0.04 -23.50
CA ILE A 133 19.39 -1.14 -22.85
C ILE A 133 20.33 -1.83 -23.85
N ALA A 134 19.84 -2.19 -25.04
CA ALA A 134 20.65 -2.86 -26.06
C ALA A 134 21.85 -2.00 -26.52
N LEU A 135 21.64 -0.70 -26.72
CA LEU A 135 22.71 0.24 -27.07
C LEU A 135 23.76 0.35 -25.96
N MET A 136 23.33 0.41 -24.69
CA MET A 136 24.24 0.44 -23.55
C MET A 136 25.04 -0.87 -23.45
N SER A 137 24.40 -2.03 -23.63
CA SER A 137 25.08 -3.32 -23.66
C SER A 137 26.11 -3.39 -24.80
N LEU A 138 25.74 -2.95 -26.01
CA LEU A 138 26.66 -2.91 -27.16
C LEU A 138 27.84 -1.96 -26.91
N ALA A 139 27.62 -0.80 -26.31
CA ALA A 139 28.68 0.14 -25.96
C ALA A 139 29.64 -0.46 -24.91
N ILE A 140 29.12 -1.17 -23.91
CA ILE A 140 29.93 -1.88 -22.91
C ILE A 140 30.77 -2.98 -23.58
N ILE A 141 30.15 -3.81 -24.42
CA ILE A 141 30.84 -4.87 -25.16
C ILE A 141 31.91 -4.28 -26.07
N TRP A 142 31.59 -3.22 -26.81
CA TRP A 142 32.53 -2.55 -27.69
C TRP A 142 33.72 -1.96 -26.92
N LYS A 143 33.46 -1.35 -25.76
CA LYS A 143 34.52 -0.87 -24.86
C LYS A 143 35.41 -2.01 -24.38
N GLN A 144 34.84 -3.15 -23.99
CA GLN A 144 35.62 -4.32 -23.57
C GLN A 144 36.47 -4.91 -24.72
N VAL A 145 35.92 -5.04 -25.92
CA VAL A 145 36.64 -5.55 -27.10
C VAL A 145 37.76 -4.58 -27.52
N ARG A 146 37.49 -3.27 -27.52
CA ARG A 146 38.50 -2.24 -27.81
C ARG A 146 39.63 -2.26 -26.79
N ASN A 147 39.31 -2.42 -25.50
CA ASN A 147 40.32 -2.49 -24.44
C ASN A 147 41.15 -3.79 -24.49
N ARG A 148 40.56 -4.90 -24.97
CA ARG A 148 41.30 -6.15 -25.24
C ARG A 148 42.19 -6.08 -26.49
N ARG A 149 41.96 -5.14 -27.40
CA ARG A 149 42.74 -4.94 -28.63
C ARG A 149 43.91 -3.97 -28.49
N ALA A 150 44.17 -3.40 -27.31
CA ALA A 150 45.45 -2.73 -27.07
C ALA A 150 46.54 -3.82 -27.00
N PRO A 151 47.41 -3.98 -28.02
CA PRO A 151 48.50 -4.93 -27.92
C PRO A 151 49.55 -4.32 -26.98
N LEU A 152 49.93 -5.06 -25.94
CA LEU A 152 51.21 -4.86 -25.26
C LEU A 152 52.29 -5.02 -26.33
N LEU A 153 52.85 -3.89 -26.79
CA LEU A 153 53.95 -3.86 -27.73
C LEU A 153 55.21 -4.25 -26.95
N VAL A 154 55.44 -5.56 -26.80
CA VAL A 154 56.67 -6.10 -26.22
C VAL A 154 57.76 -5.94 -27.28
N VAL A 155 58.51 -4.84 -27.21
CA VAL A 155 59.75 -4.68 -27.99
C VAL A 155 60.83 -5.51 -27.32
N SER A 156 61.05 -6.74 -27.80
CA SER A 156 62.22 -7.53 -27.42
C SER A 156 63.46 -6.98 -28.13
N PHE A 157 64.32 -6.28 -27.40
CA PHE A 157 65.67 -5.94 -27.85
C PHE A 157 66.56 -7.18 -27.74
N CYS A 158 66.89 -7.83 -28.86
CA CYS A 158 68.05 -8.72 -28.92
C CYS A 158 69.31 -7.85 -28.88
N ARG A 159 69.97 -7.75 -27.72
CA ARG A 159 71.30 -7.13 -27.62
C ARG A 159 72.37 -8.19 -27.75
N GLY A 160 73.17 -8.08 -28.82
CA GLY A 160 74.44 -8.77 -28.94
C GLY A 160 75.38 -8.41 -27.79
N THR A 161 75.93 -9.47 -27.20
CA THR A 161 77.00 -9.61 -26.22
C THR A 161 77.88 -8.39 -25.91
N SER A 162 78.02 -8.08 -24.62
CA SER A 162 79.31 -8.08 -23.88
C SER A 162 79.19 -7.20 -22.63
N SER A 163 79.38 -7.83 -21.46
CA SER A 163 79.78 -7.21 -20.19
C SER A 163 78.80 -6.24 -19.49
N GLY A 164 78.37 -6.59 -18.28
CA GLY A 164 77.87 -5.64 -17.28
C GLY A 164 76.42 -5.85 -16.83
N ARG A 165 76.26 -6.33 -15.58
CA ARG A 165 75.06 -6.43 -14.73
C ARG A 165 73.88 -5.53 -15.18
N GLY A 166 72.86 -6.11 -15.82
CA GLY A 166 71.72 -5.36 -16.38
C GLY A 166 70.52 -5.29 -15.44
N SER A 167 70.14 -4.08 -15.02
CA SER A 167 68.85 -3.80 -14.37
C SER A 167 67.74 -3.72 -15.42
N ARG A 168 66.57 -4.31 -15.15
CA ARG A 168 65.41 -4.24 -16.07
C ARG A 168 64.66 -2.94 -15.85
N ALA A 169 64.39 -2.22 -16.93
CA ALA A 169 63.54 -1.04 -16.93
C ALA A 169 62.27 -1.31 -17.73
N PHE A 170 61.13 -0.85 -17.22
CA PHE A 170 59.84 -0.86 -17.90
C PHE A 170 59.34 0.59 -18.01
N TYR A 171 58.83 0.99 -19.19
CA TYR A 171 58.20 2.29 -19.37
C TYR A 171 56.74 2.22 -18.94
N ASP A 172 56.36 3.03 -17.95
CA ASP A 172 54.99 3.14 -17.44
C ASP A 172 54.25 4.21 -18.24
N VAL A 173 53.32 3.77 -19.08
CA VAL A 173 52.60 4.61 -20.03
C VAL A 173 51.54 5.49 -19.34
N GLU A 174 51.02 5.09 -18.18
CA GLU A 174 50.07 5.92 -17.42
C GLU A 174 50.77 7.11 -16.75
N LYS A 175 52.03 6.93 -16.33
CA LYS A 175 52.80 7.95 -15.61
C LYS A 175 53.83 8.70 -16.46
N GLY A 176 54.02 8.29 -17.72
CA GLY A 176 54.92 8.93 -18.67
C GLY A 176 56.41 8.86 -18.28
N GLY A 177 56.88 7.73 -17.73
CA GLY A 177 58.27 7.60 -17.27
C GLY A 177 58.74 6.15 -17.04
N TYR A 178 60.06 5.94 -16.93
CA TYR A 178 60.66 4.61 -16.74
C TYR A 178 60.74 4.20 -15.26
N ARG A 179 60.38 2.95 -14.96
CA ARG A 179 60.59 2.28 -13.66
C ARG A 179 61.63 1.16 -13.79
N TYR A 180 62.59 1.13 -12.87
CA TYR A 180 63.64 0.11 -12.83
C TYR A 180 63.35 -0.91 -11.73
N ILE A 181 63.59 -2.19 -12.02
CA ILE A 181 63.53 -3.29 -11.05
C ILE A 181 64.95 -3.88 -10.98
N SER A 182 65.51 -3.94 -9.77
CA SER A 182 66.81 -4.53 -9.48
C SER A 182 66.77 -6.05 -9.59
#